data_AF-A0A828Z0J9-F1
#
_entry.id   AF-A0A828Z0J9-F1
#
_cell.length_a   1.000
_cell.length_b   1.000
_cell.length_c   1.000
_cell.angle_alpha   90.00
_cell.angle_beta   90.00
_cell.angle_gamma   90.00
#
_symmetry.space_group_name_H-M   'P 1'
#
loop_
_entity.id
_entity.type
_entity.pdbx_description
1 polymer ?
#
loop_
_entity_poly.entity_id
_entity_poly.type
_entity_poly.pdbx_seq_one_letter_code
_entity_poly.pdbx_strand_id
1 'polypeptide(L)'
;MARKIHPEILKFLSGISLFRKLSPAVLTRIYQNIEERNVYNHDVIYYRGDISDKLFIVRHGEVMLTFGESGKSVKYLGEAEFFAENSLMTRTQHAGSAIAVMDTLLYVLDGHFFLKLAEKEPVLSSNLIRLMSNRFREHLEPESGMTSLPRRMICHVPLEEVQGYKEKLDAIVKIGGYSHEGKMTLVPMESFEKVSIQDAIRKLSLLRNQFPVIHLYFQQAGLRPELDKLLLQADQVVFWEDNPERNQKKKTEIITYFRSRIRNFAGRTIRYVDSVNSIRPEDSVKHQKIFHKEETFSRYLVSRTRGLALGGGGARALAHVGLLKVLEKENIKVDVVSGASFGAVIAALYARGENTDTIYKMIYKFFGGLDKPFDPTVPLVSFFKGKKMNRMLKDAFGSALIEDLKIPFVTSAVDLHSGEEYVMDRGPVWEALAAAMSLPGMFPPIFHGDHLLVDGGVINNVPENLIRQKGADIILSANVSPLRDEAIVRLLEDRRITGKSFFKNLWEDLKYPPILKIMGRAITLEGREITKLRKDKMDLFINLHIEEFSFFDFNKFGEIIRKGEEEAESHLEEIYDLFYPGKKFSKKKR
;
A
#
# COMPACT_ATOMS: atom_id res chain seq x y z
N MET A 1 -1.18 34.38 -41.05
CA MET A 1 -2.37 35.14 -40.57
C MET A 1 -2.24 35.30 -39.06
N ALA A 2 -2.28 36.53 -38.53
CA ALA A 2 -2.22 36.75 -37.08
C ALA A 2 -3.46 36.14 -36.42
N ARG A 3 -3.28 35.27 -35.41
CA ARG A 3 -4.39 34.73 -34.60
C ARG A 3 -5.20 35.91 -34.04
N LYS A 4 -6.54 35.87 -34.16
CA LYS A 4 -7.42 36.85 -33.50
C LYS A 4 -7.16 36.77 -31.99
N ILE A 5 -6.71 37.89 -31.41
CA ILE A 5 -6.39 37.93 -29.98
C ILE A 5 -7.69 38.18 -29.23
N HIS A 6 -8.14 37.18 -28.48
CA HIS A 6 -9.30 37.32 -27.62
C HIS A 6 -8.89 37.97 -26.28
N PRO A 7 -9.61 39.00 -25.78
CA PRO A 7 -9.31 39.66 -24.52
C PRO A 7 -9.21 38.70 -23.32
N GLU A 8 -9.95 37.61 -23.36
CA GLU A 8 -9.96 36.56 -22.33
C GLU A 8 -8.61 35.84 -22.21
N ILE A 9 -7.88 35.68 -23.31
CA ILE A 9 -6.56 35.01 -23.33
C ILE A 9 -5.52 35.91 -22.66
N LEU A 10 -5.53 37.22 -22.97
CA LEU A 10 -4.63 38.17 -22.32
C LEU A 10 -4.91 38.25 -20.82
N LYS A 11 -6.20 38.23 -20.43
CA LYS A 11 -6.62 38.16 -19.03
C LYS A 11 -6.09 36.90 -18.35
N PHE A 12 -6.23 35.73 -18.99
CA PHE A 12 -5.67 34.46 -18.50
C PHE A 12 -4.16 34.56 -18.31
N LEU A 13 -3.40 34.95 -19.33
CA LEU A 13 -1.94 35.04 -19.25
C LEU A 13 -1.49 36.02 -18.16
N SER A 14 -2.16 37.16 -18.00
CA SER A 14 -1.84 38.13 -16.94
C SER A 14 -2.06 37.58 -15.51
N GLY A 15 -2.90 36.54 -15.37
CA GLY A 15 -3.16 35.85 -14.11
C GLY A 15 -2.07 34.86 -13.70
N ILE A 16 -1.22 34.43 -14.63
CA ILE A 16 -0.10 33.52 -14.35
C ILE A 16 0.96 34.28 -13.55
N SER A 17 1.43 33.69 -12.45
CA SER A 17 2.39 34.34 -11.54
C SER A 17 3.68 34.79 -12.25
N LEU A 18 4.14 34.02 -13.23
CA LEU A 18 5.30 34.33 -14.08
C LEU A 18 5.10 35.58 -14.96
N PHE A 19 3.89 35.83 -15.44
CA PHE A 19 3.56 36.91 -16.38
C PHE A 19 2.83 38.08 -15.73
N ARG A 20 2.70 38.06 -14.41
CA ARG A 20 2.00 39.08 -13.65
C ARG A 20 2.64 40.45 -13.87
N LYS A 21 1.81 41.47 -14.08
CA LYS A 21 2.20 42.87 -14.34
C LYS A 21 2.93 43.12 -15.68
N LEU A 22 2.98 42.15 -16.60
CA LEU A 22 3.45 42.41 -17.97
C LEU A 22 2.45 43.28 -18.73
N SER A 23 2.97 44.11 -19.65
CA SER A 23 2.12 44.95 -20.48
C SER A 23 1.31 44.11 -21.48
N PRO A 24 0.12 44.57 -21.92
CA PRO A 24 -0.68 43.87 -22.93
C PRO A 24 0.08 43.58 -24.23
N ALA A 25 1.02 44.46 -24.61
CA ALA A 25 1.87 44.27 -25.79
C ALA A 25 2.81 43.06 -25.64
N VAL A 26 3.43 42.90 -24.46
CA VAL A 26 4.31 41.76 -24.16
C VAL A 26 3.49 40.47 -24.06
N LEU A 27 2.34 40.49 -23.39
CA LEU A 27 1.44 39.34 -23.31
C LEU A 27 0.95 38.88 -24.69
N THR A 28 0.67 39.83 -25.58
CA THR A 28 0.32 39.55 -26.98
C THR A 28 1.46 38.83 -27.70
N ARG A 29 2.70 39.30 -27.52
CA ARG A 29 3.88 38.68 -28.11
C ARG A 29 4.10 37.26 -27.59
N ILE A 30 3.88 37.03 -26.29
CA ILE A 30 3.91 35.68 -25.70
C ILE A 30 2.86 34.80 -26.36
N TYR A 31 1.60 35.23 -26.43
CA TYR A 31 0.52 34.44 -27.03
C TYR A 31 0.76 34.08 -28.50
N GLN A 32 1.35 34.99 -29.28
CA GLN A 32 1.70 34.72 -30.68
C GLN A 32 2.76 33.61 -30.85
N ASN A 33 3.54 33.31 -29.81
CA ASN A 33 4.57 32.27 -29.80
C ASN A 33 4.17 31.04 -28.96
N ILE A 34 2.90 30.94 -28.56
CA ILE A 34 2.36 29.77 -27.87
C ILE A 34 1.82 28.77 -28.88
N GLU A 35 2.24 27.51 -28.74
CA GLU A 35 1.62 26.35 -29.36
C GLU A 35 0.57 25.76 -28.40
N GLU A 36 -0.62 25.45 -28.92
CA GLU A 36 -1.65 24.76 -28.15
C GLU A 36 -1.49 23.25 -28.32
N ARG A 37 -1.35 22.52 -27.22
CA ARG A 37 -1.18 21.06 -27.22
C ARG A 37 -2.24 20.41 -26.36
N ASN A 38 -3.07 19.57 -26.97
CA ASN A 38 -3.98 18.69 -26.24
C ASN A 38 -3.23 17.44 -25.79
N VAL A 39 -3.38 17.08 -24.52
CA VAL A 39 -2.80 15.90 -23.89
C VAL A 39 -3.94 15.10 -23.29
N TYR A 40 -4.06 13.82 -23.64
CA TYR A 40 -5.14 13.00 -23.12
C TYR A 40 -4.83 12.54 -21.69
N ASN A 41 -5.89 12.17 -20.97
CA ASN A 41 -5.76 11.56 -19.66
C ASN A 41 -4.76 10.36 -19.67
N HIS A 42 -3.84 10.35 -18.70
CA HIS A 42 -2.71 9.42 -18.51
C HIS A 42 -1.56 9.54 -19.54
N ASP A 43 -1.61 10.48 -20.49
CA ASP A 43 -0.47 10.70 -21.37
C ASP A 43 0.68 11.37 -20.59
N VAL A 44 1.90 10.88 -20.83
CA VAL A 44 3.12 11.45 -20.27
C VAL A 44 3.54 12.66 -21.11
N ILE A 45 3.80 13.78 -20.45
CA ILE A 45 4.24 15.03 -21.08
C ILE A 45 5.77 15.04 -21.21
N TYR A 46 6.48 14.60 -20.16
CA TYR A 46 7.89 14.24 -20.17
C TYR A 46 8.17 13.20 -19.08
N TYR A 47 9.27 12.45 -19.25
CA TYR A 47 9.75 11.46 -18.30
C TYR A 47 10.85 12.03 -17.39
N ARG A 48 11.02 11.39 -16.23
CA ARG A 48 12.21 11.59 -15.38
C ARG A 48 13.46 11.30 -16.20
N GLY A 49 14.47 12.17 -16.07
CA GLY A 49 15.70 12.07 -16.85
C GLY A 49 15.69 12.87 -18.15
N ASP A 50 14.51 13.26 -18.65
CA ASP A 50 14.41 14.14 -19.82
C ASP A 50 14.93 15.55 -19.49
N ILE A 51 15.37 16.28 -20.51
CA ILE A 51 15.72 17.71 -20.42
C ILE A 51 14.70 18.47 -21.27
N SER A 52 14.05 19.48 -20.69
CA SER A 52 13.08 20.31 -21.42
C SER A 52 13.72 21.53 -22.05
N ASP A 53 13.39 21.76 -23.32
CA ASP A 53 13.64 22.99 -24.08
C ASP A 53 12.39 23.90 -24.15
N LYS A 54 11.29 23.49 -23.51
CA LYS A 54 9.98 24.13 -23.55
C LYS A 54 9.45 24.42 -22.15
N LEU A 55 8.68 25.49 -22.04
CA LEU A 55 7.88 25.82 -20.87
C LEU A 55 6.43 25.42 -21.13
N PHE A 56 5.83 24.69 -20.18
CA PHE A 56 4.44 24.25 -20.28
C PHE A 56 3.57 25.01 -19.29
N ILE A 57 2.42 25.47 -19.74
CA ILE A 57 1.41 26.17 -18.94
C ILE A 57 0.09 25.42 -19.08
N VAL A 58 -0.56 25.13 -17.96
CA VAL A 58 -1.86 24.46 -17.94
C VAL A 58 -2.95 25.49 -18.26
N ARG A 59 -3.54 25.39 -19.44
CA ARG A 59 -4.65 26.26 -19.85
C ARG A 59 -5.98 25.75 -19.30
N HIS A 60 -6.23 24.44 -19.39
CA HIS A 60 -7.36 23.73 -18.81
C HIS A 60 -6.92 22.30 -18.47
N GLY A 61 -7.48 21.71 -17.41
CA GLY A 61 -7.13 20.35 -16.97
C GLY A 61 -6.24 20.35 -15.74
N GLU A 62 -5.48 19.27 -15.54
CA GLU A 62 -4.59 19.09 -14.39
C GLU A 62 -3.43 18.17 -14.77
N VAL A 63 -2.23 18.50 -14.29
CA VAL A 63 -1.00 17.73 -14.50
C VAL A 63 -0.45 17.30 -13.15
N MET A 64 -0.08 16.03 -13.02
CA MET A 64 0.63 15.50 -11.87
C MET A 64 2.13 15.42 -12.16
N LEU A 65 2.94 16.01 -11.28
CA LEU A 65 4.38 15.83 -11.21
C LEU A 65 4.71 14.77 -10.17
N THR A 66 5.50 13.75 -10.54
CA THR A 66 5.94 12.69 -9.63
C THR A 66 7.40 12.88 -9.25
N PHE A 67 7.78 12.62 -7.99
CA PHE A 67 9.15 12.74 -7.49
C PHE A 67 9.63 11.47 -6.77
N GLY A 68 10.94 11.23 -6.78
CA GLY A 68 11.59 10.08 -6.12
C GLY A 68 11.58 8.78 -6.95
N GLU A 69 12.31 7.75 -6.49
CA GLU A 69 12.41 6.45 -7.17
C GLU A 69 11.11 5.62 -7.12
N SER A 70 10.24 5.89 -6.15
CA SER A 70 8.97 5.18 -5.97
C SER A 70 7.74 6.01 -6.33
N GLY A 71 7.89 7.26 -6.79
CA GLY A 71 6.76 8.16 -7.06
C GLY A 71 5.91 8.51 -5.83
N LYS A 72 6.44 8.27 -4.61
CA LYS A 72 5.72 8.48 -3.35
C LYS A 72 5.36 9.94 -3.08
N SER A 73 6.08 10.89 -3.70
CA SER A 73 5.77 12.30 -3.61
C SER A 73 5.20 12.81 -4.94
N VAL A 74 4.07 13.50 -4.85
CA VAL A 74 3.35 14.04 -6.01
C VAL A 74 2.90 15.49 -5.78
N LYS A 75 2.94 16.28 -6.85
CA LYS A 75 2.39 17.65 -6.90
C LYS A 75 1.42 17.78 -8.06
N TYR A 76 0.24 18.31 -7.81
CA TYR A 76 -0.76 18.59 -8.83
C TYR A 76 -0.67 20.04 -9.26
N LEU A 77 -0.77 20.26 -10.58
CA LEU A 77 -0.74 21.57 -11.22
C LEU A 77 -2.04 21.80 -12.00
N GLY A 78 -2.79 22.82 -11.62
CA GLY A 78 -4.06 23.21 -12.23
C GLY A 78 -3.94 24.40 -13.17
N GLU A 79 -5.08 24.96 -13.55
CA GLU A 79 -5.18 26.11 -14.46
C GLU A 79 -4.30 27.29 -14.02
N ALA A 80 -3.59 27.90 -14.98
CA ALA A 80 -2.63 29.00 -14.82
C ALA A 80 -1.32 28.65 -14.07
N GLU A 81 -1.11 27.39 -13.71
CA GLU A 81 0.20 26.90 -13.26
C GLU A 81 1.08 26.45 -14.44
N PHE A 82 2.38 26.42 -14.22
CA PHE A 82 3.38 26.09 -15.23
C PHE A 82 4.48 25.21 -14.64
N PHE A 83 5.22 24.54 -15.52
CA PHE A 83 6.25 23.57 -15.14
C PHE A 83 7.32 23.41 -16.23
N ALA A 84 8.39 22.68 -15.88
CA ALA A 84 9.61 22.48 -16.66
C ALA A 84 10.57 23.69 -16.73
N GLU A 85 10.27 24.77 -16.02
CA GLU A 85 11.14 25.96 -15.95
C GLU A 85 12.51 25.64 -15.34
N ASN A 86 12.58 24.75 -14.34
CA ASN A 86 13.86 24.41 -13.71
C ASN A 86 14.79 23.79 -14.75
N SER A 87 14.35 22.72 -15.42
CA SER A 87 15.12 22.05 -16.48
C SER A 87 15.47 23.00 -17.63
N LEU A 88 14.53 23.88 -18.03
CA LEU A 88 14.78 24.87 -19.08
C LEU A 88 15.90 25.86 -18.71
N MET A 89 15.92 26.34 -17.46
CA MET A 89 16.90 27.34 -17.00
C MET A 89 18.27 26.74 -16.71
N THR A 90 18.32 25.59 -16.04
CA THR A 90 19.58 24.97 -15.59
C THR A 90 20.16 24.01 -16.62
N ARG A 91 19.38 23.63 -17.63
CA ARG A 91 19.68 22.55 -18.59
C ARG A 91 19.99 21.21 -17.92
N THR A 92 19.37 20.95 -16.77
CA THR A 92 19.49 19.68 -16.05
C THR A 92 18.28 18.79 -16.30
N GLN A 93 18.44 17.50 -16.02
CA GLN A 93 17.38 16.51 -16.14
C GLN A 93 16.24 16.77 -15.14
N HIS A 94 15.01 16.40 -15.52
CA HIS A 94 13.88 16.40 -14.60
C HIS A 94 14.08 15.36 -13.50
N ALA A 95 13.86 15.76 -12.25
CA ALA A 95 13.85 14.86 -11.09
C ALA A 95 12.65 13.90 -11.09
N GLY A 96 11.67 14.15 -11.96
CA GLY A 96 10.33 13.58 -11.94
C GLY A 96 9.70 13.47 -13.32
N SER A 97 8.54 12.83 -13.42
CA SER A 97 7.74 12.78 -14.66
C SER A 97 6.52 13.69 -14.55
N ALA A 98 6.05 14.23 -15.68
CA ALA A 98 4.81 15.01 -15.75
C ALA A 98 3.75 14.22 -16.53
N ILE A 99 2.58 14.00 -15.92
CA ILE A 99 1.52 13.14 -16.46
C ILE A 99 0.20 13.90 -16.39
N ALA A 100 -0.58 13.91 -17.47
CA ALA A 100 -1.93 14.47 -17.44
C ALA A 100 -2.87 13.55 -16.66
N VAL A 101 -3.59 14.06 -15.66
CA VAL A 101 -4.56 13.27 -14.85
C VAL A 101 -6.00 13.40 -15.34
N MET A 102 -6.20 14.28 -16.31
CA MET A 102 -7.41 14.40 -17.13
C MET A 102 -7.00 14.98 -18.47
N ASP A 103 -7.90 14.97 -19.45
CA ASP A 103 -7.68 15.65 -20.73
C ASP A 103 -7.33 17.12 -20.45
N THR A 104 -6.13 17.50 -20.89
CA THR A 104 -5.47 18.75 -20.51
C THR A 104 -5.07 19.51 -21.77
N LEU A 105 -5.44 20.78 -21.82
CA LEU A 105 -4.96 21.72 -22.82
C LEU A 105 -3.76 22.46 -22.24
N LEU A 106 -2.61 22.29 -22.89
CA LEU A 106 -1.38 22.98 -22.55
C LEU A 106 -1.09 24.11 -23.54
N TYR A 107 -0.62 25.22 -23.01
CA TYR A 107 0.13 26.22 -23.76
C TYR A 107 1.61 25.88 -23.65
N VAL A 108 2.23 25.64 -24.79
CA VAL A 108 3.64 25.29 -24.92
C VAL A 108 4.38 26.50 -25.46
N LEU A 109 5.34 27.00 -24.70
CA LEU A 109 6.17 28.15 -25.07
C LEU A 109 7.59 27.67 -25.36
N ASP A 110 8.13 28.11 -26.49
CA ASP A 110 9.53 27.87 -26.85
C ASP A 110 10.48 28.49 -25.80
N GLY A 111 11.39 27.66 -25.28
CA GLY A 111 12.28 28.06 -24.20
C GLY A 111 13.31 29.10 -24.63
N HIS A 112 13.80 29.06 -25.86
CA HIS A 112 14.75 30.05 -26.38
C HIS A 112 14.09 31.43 -26.49
N PHE A 113 12.87 31.50 -27.02
CA PHE A 113 12.07 32.72 -27.04
C PHE A 113 11.82 33.24 -25.63
N PHE A 114 11.42 32.36 -24.70
CA PHE A 114 11.12 32.73 -23.32
C PHE A 114 12.33 33.34 -22.60
N LEU A 115 13.50 32.70 -22.67
CA LEU A 115 14.72 33.19 -22.05
C LEU A 115 15.16 34.54 -22.65
N LYS A 116 15.12 34.67 -23.97
CA LYS A 116 15.43 35.94 -24.67
C LYS A 116 14.45 37.06 -24.34
N LEU A 117 13.20 36.74 -24.05
CA LEU A 117 12.20 37.70 -23.59
C LEU A 117 12.49 38.13 -22.15
N ALA A 118 12.85 37.19 -21.27
CA ALA A 118 13.19 37.47 -19.87
C ALA A 118 14.42 38.39 -19.75
N GLU A 119 15.40 38.27 -20.64
CA GLU A 119 16.56 39.19 -20.73
C GLU A 119 16.15 40.63 -21.04
N LYS A 120 15.08 40.83 -21.82
CA LYS A 120 14.65 42.14 -22.32
C LYS A 120 13.56 42.79 -21.49
N GLU A 121 12.80 42.00 -20.74
CA GLU A 121 11.65 42.45 -19.96
C GLU A 121 11.96 42.36 -18.46
N PRO A 122 12.32 43.48 -17.79
CA PRO A 122 12.75 43.47 -16.38
C PRO A 122 11.71 42.89 -15.42
N VAL A 123 10.42 43.09 -15.72
CA VAL A 123 9.32 42.54 -14.92
C VAL A 123 9.31 41.01 -14.98
N LEU A 124 9.53 40.43 -16.16
CA LEU A 124 9.59 38.97 -16.33
C LEU A 124 10.80 38.39 -15.60
N SER A 125 11.97 39.02 -15.72
CA SER A 125 13.18 38.62 -15.00
C SER A 125 12.97 38.65 -13.47
N SER A 126 12.38 39.72 -12.94
CA SER A 126 12.08 39.83 -11.51
C SER A 126 11.10 38.76 -11.02
N ASN A 127 10.07 38.45 -11.81
CA ASN A 127 9.12 37.37 -11.49
C ASN A 127 9.83 36.00 -11.46
N LEU A 128 10.70 35.72 -12.44
CA LEU A 128 11.47 34.48 -12.52
C LEU A 128 12.40 34.30 -11.31
N ILE A 129 13.14 35.34 -10.93
CA ILE A 129 14.03 35.33 -9.76
C ILE A 129 13.23 35.01 -8.49
N ARG A 130 12.09 35.69 -8.30
CA ARG A 130 11.22 35.48 -7.13
C ARG A 130 10.70 34.04 -7.06
N LEU A 131 10.30 33.47 -8.19
CA LEU A 131 9.85 32.08 -8.28
C LEU A 131 10.95 31.10 -7.87
N MET A 132 12.17 31.31 -8.36
CA MET A 132 13.31 30.46 -8.01
C MET A 132 13.68 30.56 -6.54
N SER A 133 13.66 31.78 -5.96
CA SER A 133 13.89 31.98 -4.53
C SER A 133 12.85 31.25 -3.67
N ASN A 134 11.58 31.28 -4.07
CA ASN A 134 10.52 30.57 -3.35
C ASN A 134 10.71 29.04 -3.43
N ARG A 135 11.01 28.50 -4.62
CA ARG A 135 11.24 27.06 -4.80
C ARG A 135 12.47 26.54 -4.06
N PHE A 136 13.53 27.34 -4.01
CA PHE A 136 14.73 27.00 -3.24
C PHE A 136 14.43 26.94 -1.74
N ARG A 137 13.61 27.87 -1.23
CA ARG A 137 13.14 27.86 0.16
C ARG A 137 12.28 26.62 0.46
N GLU A 138 11.35 26.28 -0.44
CA GLU A 138 10.51 25.07 -0.32
C GLU A 138 11.34 23.78 -0.25
N HIS A 139 12.52 23.73 -0.88
CA HIS A 139 13.44 22.57 -0.80
C HIS A 139 14.27 22.51 0.49
N LEU A 140 14.43 23.62 1.21
CA LEU A 140 15.23 23.69 2.45
C LEU A 140 14.39 23.42 3.71
N GLU A 141 13.07 23.54 3.62
CA GLU A 141 12.18 23.14 4.70
C GLU A 141 12.04 21.60 4.70
N PRO A 142 12.23 20.91 5.85
CA PRO A 142 12.10 19.46 5.91
C PRO A 142 10.69 19.07 5.45
N GLU A 143 10.58 17.99 4.66
CA GLU A 143 9.45 17.43 3.88
C GLU A 143 8.05 17.43 4.54
N SER A 144 7.62 18.56 5.08
CA SER A 144 6.37 18.78 5.79
C SER A 144 5.34 19.26 4.78
N GLY A 145 4.93 18.35 3.90
CA GLY A 145 3.82 18.61 2.97
C GLY A 145 3.88 17.92 1.62
N MET A 146 4.93 17.14 1.33
CA MET A 146 5.10 16.48 0.03
C MET A 146 4.50 15.08 -0.08
N THR A 147 3.66 14.68 0.86
CA THR A 147 2.75 13.52 0.75
C THR A 147 1.31 14.01 0.62
N SER A 148 0.96 14.61 -0.51
CA SER A 148 -0.48 14.76 -0.81
C SER A 148 -1.03 13.37 -1.14
N LEU A 149 -1.99 12.89 -0.34
CA LEU A 149 -2.74 11.69 -0.69
C LEU A 149 -3.24 11.82 -2.15
N PRO A 150 -3.17 10.75 -2.96
CA PRO A 150 -3.47 10.84 -4.37
C PRO A 150 -4.88 11.39 -4.60
N ARG A 151 -5.01 12.33 -5.55
CA ARG A 151 -6.31 12.80 -6.01
C ARG A 151 -6.90 11.76 -6.96
N ARG A 152 -8.18 11.41 -6.79
CA ARG A 152 -8.83 10.37 -7.59
C ARG A 152 -10.22 10.80 -8.05
N MET A 153 -10.55 10.47 -9.29
CA MET A 153 -11.88 10.52 -9.84
C MET A 153 -12.35 9.10 -10.15
N ILE A 154 -13.43 8.68 -9.51
CA ILE A 154 -14.01 7.35 -9.67
C ILE A 154 -15.37 7.52 -10.30
N CYS A 155 -15.66 6.77 -11.37
CA CYS A 155 -16.97 6.77 -12.01
C CYS A 155 -17.70 5.46 -11.73
N HIS A 156 -18.88 5.54 -11.14
CA HIS A 156 -19.73 4.41 -10.81
C HIS A 156 -20.85 4.25 -11.85
N VAL A 157 -20.87 3.10 -12.51
CA VAL A 157 -21.76 2.77 -13.62
C VAL A 157 -22.60 1.54 -13.24
N PRO A 158 -23.90 1.69 -12.95
CA PRO A 158 -24.78 0.55 -12.74
C PRO A 158 -25.07 -0.15 -14.09
N LEU A 159 -24.74 -1.43 -14.18
CA LEU A 159 -25.05 -2.27 -15.35
C LEU A 159 -26.52 -2.73 -15.37
N GLU A 160 -27.15 -2.74 -14.20
CA GLU A 160 -28.57 -3.02 -13.97
C GLU A 160 -29.08 -2.17 -12.80
N GLU A 161 -30.39 -2.21 -12.52
CA GLU A 161 -30.91 -1.60 -11.31
C GLU A 161 -30.33 -2.32 -10.08
N VAL A 162 -29.59 -1.58 -9.27
CA VAL A 162 -28.94 -2.06 -8.04
C VAL A 162 -29.75 -1.57 -6.85
N GLN A 163 -30.16 -2.48 -5.98
CA GLN A 163 -30.95 -2.13 -4.81
C GLN A 163 -30.14 -1.26 -3.83
N GLY A 164 -30.70 -0.14 -3.38
CA GLY A 164 -30.04 0.76 -2.40
C GLY A 164 -28.74 1.37 -2.91
N TYR A 165 -28.61 1.55 -4.24
CA TYR A 165 -27.37 1.97 -4.89
C TYR A 165 -26.82 3.30 -4.33
N LYS A 166 -27.69 4.28 -4.09
CA LYS A 166 -27.27 5.59 -3.61
C LYS A 166 -26.78 5.53 -2.17
N GLU A 167 -27.48 4.80 -1.31
CA GLU A 167 -27.11 4.58 0.10
C GLU A 167 -25.75 3.89 0.22
N LYS A 168 -25.48 2.90 -0.63
CA LYS A 168 -24.18 2.21 -0.73
C LYS A 168 -23.06 3.15 -1.17
N LEU A 169 -23.31 4.00 -2.17
CA LEU A 169 -22.33 5.01 -2.58
C LEU A 169 -22.04 6.00 -1.44
N ASP A 170 -23.06 6.44 -0.71
CA ASP A 170 -22.89 7.32 0.45
C ASP A 170 -22.07 6.64 1.57
N ALA A 171 -22.29 5.33 1.79
CA ALA A 171 -21.49 4.54 2.73
C ALA A 171 -20.02 4.43 2.29
N ILE A 172 -19.76 4.17 1.00
CA ILE A 172 -18.40 4.13 0.44
C ILE A 172 -17.66 5.44 0.66
N VAL A 173 -18.32 6.57 0.37
CA VAL A 173 -17.72 7.89 0.54
C VAL A 173 -17.47 8.21 2.02
N LYS A 174 -18.38 7.81 2.90
CA LYS A 174 -18.20 7.96 4.35
C LYS A 174 -17.00 7.15 4.87
N ILE A 175 -16.88 5.89 4.46
CA ILE A 175 -15.78 5.01 4.90
C ILE A 175 -14.45 5.46 4.31
N GLY A 176 -14.42 5.76 3.01
CA GLY A 176 -13.26 6.31 2.31
C GLY A 176 -12.76 7.60 2.97
N GLY A 177 -13.68 8.49 3.36
CA GLY A 177 -13.37 9.77 4.00
C GLY A 177 -12.78 9.65 5.39
N TYR A 178 -12.93 8.49 6.05
CA TYR A 178 -12.20 8.22 7.30
C TYR A 178 -10.76 7.77 7.08
N SER A 179 -10.46 7.26 5.89
CA SER A 179 -9.15 6.70 5.55
C SER A 179 -8.30 7.68 4.73
N HIS A 180 -8.91 8.72 4.15
CA HIS A 180 -8.29 9.76 3.35
C HIS A 180 -8.43 11.10 4.10
N GLU A 181 -7.35 11.87 4.32
CA GLU A 181 -7.33 13.16 5.06
C GLU A 181 -8.19 14.28 4.45
N GLY A 182 -9.02 13.97 3.44
CA GLY A 182 -9.63 14.92 2.54
C GLY A 182 -11.16 14.88 2.48
N LYS A 183 -11.73 15.94 1.92
CA LYS A 183 -13.15 16.01 1.59
C LYS A 183 -13.42 15.15 0.35
N MET A 184 -14.39 14.27 0.45
CA MET A 184 -14.87 13.49 -0.68
C MET A 184 -16.25 14.01 -1.11
N THR A 185 -16.58 13.87 -2.39
CA THR A 185 -17.90 14.30 -2.89
C THR A 185 -18.49 13.31 -3.88
N LEU A 186 -19.83 13.22 -3.87
CA LEU A 186 -20.62 12.46 -4.84
C LEU A 186 -21.28 13.44 -5.80
N VAL A 187 -21.05 13.26 -7.09
CA VAL A 187 -21.60 14.13 -8.14
C VAL A 187 -22.37 13.27 -9.14
N PRO A 188 -23.69 13.50 -9.32
CA PRO A 188 -24.45 12.79 -10.32
C PRO A 188 -23.98 13.20 -11.73
N MET A 189 -23.80 12.22 -12.60
CA MET A 189 -23.38 12.41 -13.99
C MET A 189 -24.39 13.26 -14.77
N GLU A 190 -25.68 13.18 -14.42
CA GLU A 190 -26.76 13.96 -15.01
C GLU A 190 -26.63 15.47 -14.72
N SER A 191 -25.84 15.88 -13.71
CA SER A 191 -25.54 17.31 -13.45
C SER A 191 -24.65 17.97 -14.51
N PHE A 192 -24.18 17.19 -15.48
CA PHE A 192 -23.43 17.65 -16.65
C PHE A 192 -24.24 17.54 -17.94
N GLU A 193 -25.50 17.09 -17.89
CA GLU A 193 -26.37 17.10 -19.06
C GLU A 193 -26.55 18.53 -19.58
N LYS A 194 -26.50 18.69 -20.91
CA LYS A 194 -26.63 19.97 -21.62
C LYS A 194 -25.53 20.99 -21.31
N VAL A 195 -24.46 20.59 -20.62
CA VAL A 195 -23.26 21.40 -20.42
C VAL A 195 -22.29 21.13 -21.57
N SER A 196 -21.63 22.18 -22.09
CA SER A 196 -20.59 21.97 -23.09
C SER A 196 -19.44 21.13 -22.50
N ILE A 197 -18.75 20.34 -23.32
CA ILE A 197 -17.62 19.51 -22.83
C ILE A 197 -16.55 20.38 -22.17
N GLN A 198 -16.29 21.57 -22.69
CA GLN A 198 -15.32 22.51 -22.14
C GLN A 198 -15.73 23.00 -20.75
N ASP A 199 -17.00 23.36 -20.57
CA ASP A 199 -17.54 23.79 -19.28
C ASP A 199 -17.60 22.63 -18.28
N ALA A 200 -17.88 21.41 -18.73
CA ALA A 200 -17.88 20.22 -17.90
C ALA A 200 -16.47 19.88 -17.40
N ILE A 201 -15.45 19.92 -18.27
CA ILE A 201 -14.03 19.77 -17.91
C ILE A 201 -13.61 20.86 -16.91
N ARG A 202 -14.01 22.11 -17.15
CA ARG A 202 -13.74 23.21 -16.22
C ARG A 202 -14.38 22.99 -14.85
N LYS A 203 -15.64 22.56 -14.81
CA LYS A 203 -16.35 22.22 -13.56
C LYS A 203 -15.67 21.07 -12.83
N LEU A 204 -15.23 20.03 -13.54
CA LEU A 204 -14.47 18.92 -12.95
C LEU A 204 -13.12 19.37 -12.38
N SER A 205 -12.38 20.22 -13.10
CA SER A 205 -11.11 20.79 -12.61
C SER A 205 -11.31 21.61 -11.32
N LEU A 206 -12.36 22.43 -11.26
CA LEU A 206 -12.73 23.18 -10.05
C LEU A 206 -13.08 22.25 -8.88
N LEU A 207 -13.81 21.16 -9.14
CA LEU A 207 -14.13 20.16 -8.11
C LEU A 207 -12.86 19.45 -7.62
N ARG A 208 -11.93 19.08 -8.51
CA ARG A 208 -10.68 18.39 -8.14
C ARG A 208 -9.78 19.25 -7.25
N ASN A 209 -9.84 20.57 -7.41
CA ASN A 209 -9.15 21.51 -6.53
C ASN A 209 -9.75 21.60 -5.12
N GLN A 210 -11.04 21.29 -4.97
CA GLN A 210 -11.74 21.37 -3.68
C GLN A 210 -11.81 20.02 -2.96
N PHE A 211 -11.95 18.94 -3.73
CA PHE A 211 -12.16 17.58 -3.25
C PHE A 211 -11.08 16.68 -3.84
N PRO A 212 -10.14 16.15 -3.03
CA PRO A 212 -9.12 15.24 -3.54
C PRO A 212 -9.72 13.96 -4.12
N VAL A 213 -10.88 13.48 -3.63
CA VAL A 213 -11.57 12.34 -4.22
C VAL A 213 -12.98 12.72 -4.66
N ILE A 214 -13.28 12.46 -5.93
CA ILE A 214 -14.57 12.71 -6.56
C ILE A 214 -15.16 11.38 -7.01
N HIS A 215 -16.37 11.10 -6.56
CA HIS A 215 -17.17 9.98 -7.03
C HIS A 215 -18.24 10.51 -7.99
N LEU A 216 -18.02 10.29 -9.28
CA LEU A 216 -19.04 10.46 -10.31
C LEU A 216 -19.93 9.21 -10.32
N TYR A 217 -21.24 9.37 -10.46
CA TYR A 217 -22.13 8.21 -10.55
C TYR A 217 -23.32 8.48 -11.48
N PHE A 218 -23.73 7.47 -12.24
CA PHE A 218 -24.99 7.50 -13.00
C PHE A 218 -26.13 7.11 -12.07
N GLN A 219 -27.23 7.87 -12.05
CA GLN A 219 -28.38 7.57 -11.18
C GLN A 219 -29.15 6.34 -11.63
N GLN A 220 -29.10 6.02 -12.92
CA GLN A 220 -29.85 4.92 -13.52
C GLN A 220 -28.95 4.08 -14.42
N ALA A 221 -29.30 2.80 -14.57
CA ALA A 221 -28.61 1.91 -15.48
C ALA A 221 -28.90 2.26 -16.95
N GLY A 222 -27.88 2.06 -17.80
CA GLY A 222 -27.99 2.23 -19.25
C GLY A 222 -26.87 3.08 -19.83
N LEU A 223 -26.69 2.99 -21.15
CA LEU A 223 -25.72 3.80 -21.87
C LEU A 223 -26.22 5.24 -21.98
N ARG A 224 -25.28 6.19 -21.83
CA ARG A 224 -25.47 7.64 -22.02
C ARG A 224 -24.28 8.18 -22.81
N PRO A 225 -24.20 7.91 -24.14
CA PRO A 225 -23.03 8.25 -24.95
C PRO A 225 -22.60 9.73 -24.86
N GLU A 226 -23.55 10.62 -24.62
CA GLU A 226 -23.32 12.05 -24.43
C GLU A 226 -22.45 12.39 -23.21
N LEU A 227 -22.36 11.50 -22.21
CA LEU A 227 -21.55 11.67 -21.00
C LEU A 227 -20.24 10.86 -21.01
N ASP A 228 -19.99 10.06 -22.06
CA ASP A 228 -18.82 9.18 -22.15
C ASP A 228 -17.49 9.93 -21.97
N LYS A 229 -17.38 11.14 -22.54
CA LYS A 229 -16.17 11.94 -22.45
C LYS A 229 -15.81 12.31 -21.02
N LEU A 230 -16.79 12.43 -20.11
CA LEU A 230 -16.57 12.68 -18.69
C LEU A 230 -16.15 11.40 -17.96
N LEU A 231 -16.77 10.26 -18.29
CA LEU A 231 -16.37 8.96 -17.76
C LEU A 231 -14.91 8.65 -18.12
N LEU A 232 -14.46 8.98 -19.33
CA LEU A 232 -13.07 8.78 -19.76
C LEU A 232 -12.04 9.59 -18.96
N GLN A 233 -12.48 10.62 -18.23
CA GLN A 233 -11.63 11.38 -17.29
C GLN A 233 -11.40 10.66 -15.96
N ALA A 234 -12.22 9.65 -15.62
CA ALA A 234 -12.13 8.97 -14.34
C ALA A 234 -10.89 8.07 -14.25
N ASP A 235 -10.13 8.16 -13.18
CA ASP A 235 -8.99 7.30 -12.88
C ASP A 235 -9.43 5.82 -12.79
N GLN A 236 -10.60 5.59 -12.19
CA GLN A 236 -11.22 4.27 -12.10
C GLN A 236 -12.70 4.28 -12.50
N VAL A 237 -13.16 3.20 -13.11
CA VAL A 237 -14.57 2.97 -13.47
C VAL A 237 -15.06 1.71 -12.76
N VAL A 238 -16.09 1.85 -11.94
CA VAL A 238 -16.70 0.76 -11.19
C VAL A 238 -18.00 0.37 -11.87
N PHE A 239 -18.05 -0.83 -12.43
CA PHE A 239 -19.27 -1.44 -12.93
C PHE A 239 -19.98 -2.17 -11.81
N TRP A 240 -21.22 -1.76 -11.52
CA TRP A 240 -22.04 -2.35 -10.47
C TRP A 240 -23.07 -3.32 -11.04
N GLU A 241 -23.23 -4.45 -10.36
CA GLU A 241 -24.30 -5.39 -10.62
C GLU A 241 -24.64 -6.22 -9.40
N ASP A 242 -25.86 -6.75 -9.37
CA ASP A 242 -26.31 -7.58 -8.27
C ASP A 242 -26.12 -9.07 -8.60
N ASN A 243 -26.40 -9.50 -9.83
CA ASN A 243 -26.28 -10.90 -10.25
C ASN A 243 -25.56 -11.05 -11.61
N PRO A 244 -24.35 -11.63 -11.66
CA PRO A 244 -23.56 -11.79 -12.89
C PRO A 244 -24.28 -12.47 -14.07
N GLU A 245 -25.20 -13.39 -13.80
CA GLU A 245 -25.92 -14.15 -14.81
C GLU A 245 -27.15 -13.39 -15.35
N ARG A 246 -27.74 -12.51 -14.55
CA ARG A 246 -28.95 -11.78 -14.93
C ARG A 246 -28.66 -10.81 -16.07
N ASN A 247 -29.46 -10.87 -17.13
CA ASN A 247 -29.36 -9.98 -18.30
C ASN A 247 -27.94 -9.91 -18.92
N GLN A 248 -27.19 -11.01 -18.86
CA GLN A 248 -25.77 -11.07 -19.24
C GLN A 248 -25.50 -10.45 -20.62
N LYS A 249 -26.33 -10.72 -21.64
CA LYS A 249 -26.19 -10.15 -22.99
C LYS A 249 -26.12 -8.62 -22.98
N LYS A 250 -27.05 -7.96 -22.26
CA LYS A 250 -27.12 -6.50 -22.13
C LYS A 250 -25.91 -5.95 -21.38
N LYS A 251 -25.48 -6.64 -20.32
CA LYS A 251 -24.27 -6.27 -19.57
C LYS A 251 -23.01 -6.38 -20.42
N THR A 252 -22.87 -7.46 -21.18
CA THR A 252 -21.75 -7.68 -22.12
C THR A 252 -21.72 -6.63 -23.22
N GLU A 253 -22.88 -6.17 -23.71
CA GLU A 253 -22.96 -5.07 -24.67
C GLU A 253 -22.40 -3.76 -24.09
N ILE A 254 -22.84 -3.40 -22.87
CA ILE A 254 -22.33 -2.20 -22.16
C ILE A 254 -20.82 -2.30 -21.91
N ILE A 255 -20.35 -3.45 -21.43
CA ILE A 255 -18.92 -3.67 -21.16
C ILE A 255 -18.11 -3.58 -22.46
N THR A 256 -18.56 -4.22 -23.53
CA THR A 256 -17.92 -4.18 -24.86
C THR A 256 -17.86 -2.76 -25.39
N TYR A 257 -18.94 -1.99 -25.23
CA TYR A 257 -19.02 -0.58 -25.64
C TYR A 257 -17.93 0.27 -24.98
N PHE A 258 -17.72 0.11 -23.67
CA PHE A 258 -16.68 0.83 -22.94
C PHE A 258 -15.27 0.27 -23.15
N ARG A 259 -15.14 -1.04 -23.39
CA ARG A 259 -13.86 -1.71 -23.65
C ARG A 259 -13.12 -1.15 -24.84
N SER A 260 -13.84 -0.72 -25.88
CA SER A 260 -13.23 -0.09 -27.05
C SER A 260 -12.84 1.39 -26.85
N ARG A 261 -13.21 2.01 -25.72
CA ARG A 261 -13.09 3.46 -25.47
C ARG A 261 -12.16 3.80 -24.30
N ILE A 262 -12.16 2.99 -23.23
CA ILE A 262 -11.31 3.22 -22.06
C ILE A 262 -9.90 2.67 -22.35
N ARG A 263 -8.92 3.57 -22.43
CA ARG A 263 -7.49 3.19 -22.46
C ARG A 263 -7.12 2.45 -21.19
N ASN A 264 -6.36 1.35 -21.30
CA ASN A 264 -6.04 0.44 -20.18
C ASN A 264 -7.29 -0.01 -19.40
N PHE A 265 -8.31 -0.50 -20.11
CA PHE A 265 -9.57 -0.96 -19.53
C PHE A 265 -9.34 -1.87 -18.30
N ALA A 266 -8.54 -2.94 -18.44
CA ALA A 266 -8.32 -3.89 -17.36
C ALA A 266 -7.71 -3.26 -16.10
N GLY A 267 -6.80 -2.28 -16.24
CA GLY A 267 -6.19 -1.59 -15.11
C GLY A 267 -7.09 -0.52 -14.46
N ARG A 268 -8.07 0.01 -15.19
CA ARG A 268 -8.95 1.11 -14.73
C ARG A 268 -10.35 0.66 -14.34
N THR A 269 -10.79 -0.51 -14.76
CA THR A 269 -12.15 -0.98 -14.49
C THR A 269 -12.20 -1.97 -13.34
N ILE A 270 -13.22 -1.83 -12.50
CA ILE A 270 -13.51 -2.74 -11.40
C ILE A 270 -14.93 -3.25 -11.59
N ARG A 271 -15.14 -4.54 -11.35
CA ARG A 271 -16.47 -5.15 -11.36
C ARG A 271 -16.86 -5.37 -9.90
N TYR A 272 -17.86 -4.63 -9.42
CA TYR A 272 -18.38 -4.74 -8.07
C TYR A 272 -19.69 -5.54 -8.11
N VAL A 273 -19.71 -6.66 -7.41
CA VAL A 273 -20.89 -7.53 -7.32
C VAL A 273 -21.42 -7.50 -5.91
N ASP A 274 -22.67 -7.07 -5.77
CA ASP A 274 -23.28 -6.85 -4.46
C ASP A 274 -23.73 -8.15 -3.76
N SER A 275 -24.16 -9.17 -4.52
CA SER A 275 -24.66 -10.40 -3.92
C SER A 275 -23.52 -11.37 -3.54
N VAL A 276 -23.30 -11.49 -2.23
CA VAL A 276 -22.31 -12.40 -1.62
C VAL A 276 -22.63 -13.89 -1.88
N ASN A 277 -23.86 -14.22 -2.28
CA ASN A 277 -24.35 -15.60 -2.34
C ASN A 277 -24.21 -16.31 -3.70
N SER A 278 -23.61 -15.69 -4.73
CA SER A 278 -23.70 -16.23 -6.10
C SER A 278 -22.42 -16.32 -6.92
N ILE A 279 -21.24 -16.00 -6.37
CA ILE A 279 -19.96 -16.15 -7.10
C ILE A 279 -19.17 -17.29 -6.47
N ARG A 280 -19.00 -18.40 -7.20
CA ARG A 280 -18.06 -19.44 -6.82
C ARG A 280 -16.63 -18.96 -7.14
N PRO A 281 -15.59 -19.36 -6.39
CA PRO A 281 -14.20 -18.99 -6.70
C PRO A 281 -13.78 -19.28 -8.16
N GLU A 282 -14.40 -20.30 -8.74
CA GLU A 282 -14.27 -20.77 -10.12
C GLU A 282 -14.93 -19.85 -11.18
N ASP A 283 -15.81 -18.92 -10.78
CA ASP A 283 -16.40 -17.89 -11.64
C ASP A 283 -15.49 -16.65 -11.78
N SER A 284 -14.33 -16.64 -11.11
CA SER A 284 -13.33 -15.57 -11.25
C SER A 284 -12.74 -15.59 -12.66
N VAL A 285 -13.22 -14.69 -13.52
CA VAL A 285 -12.56 -14.41 -14.79
C VAL A 285 -11.13 -13.97 -14.47
N LYS A 286 -10.13 -14.66 -15.02
CA LYS A 286 -8.70 -14.29 -14.92
C LYS A 286 -8.56 -12.76 -15.04
N HIS A 287 -8.01 -12.12 -14.01
CA HIS A 287 -7.69 -10.68 -13.89
C HIS A 287 -8.80 -9.72 -13.40
N GLN A 288 -9.95 -10.16 -12.88
CA GLN A 288 -10.90 -9.26 -12.19
C GLN A 288 -10.69 -9.23 -10.67
N LYS A 289 -10.59 -8.02 -10.07
CA LYS A 289 -10.54 -7.83 -8.61
C LYS A 289 -11.96 -7.84 -8.05
N ILE A 290 -12.25 -8.78 -7.15
CA ILE A 290 -13.55 -8.93 -6.49
C ILE A 290 -13.40 -8.51 -5.02
N PHE A 291 -14.33 -7.72 -4.51
CA PHE A 291 -14.34 -7.27 -3.12
C PHE A 291 -15.61 -7.78 -2.44
N HIS A 292 -15.47 -8.43 -1.29
CA HIS A 292 -16.57 -8.98 -0.51
C HIS A 292 -16.99 -8.08 0.67
N LYS A 293 -16.19 -7.04 0.96
CA LYS A 293 -16.40 -6.12 2.08
C LYS A 293 -16.41 -4.70 1.56
N GLU A 294 -17.53 -4.00 1.77
CA GLU A 294 -17.71 -2.59 1.40
C GLU A 294 -16.58 -1.72 1.96
N GLU A 295 -16.14 -1.98 3.19
CA GLU A 295 -15.07 -1.22 3.82
C GLU A 295 -13.72 -1.35 3.09
N THR A 296 -13.34 -2.56 2.72
CA THR A 296 -12.10 -2.83 1.97
C THR A 296 -12.17 -2.20 0.59
N PHE A 297 -13.33 -2.32 -0.08
CA PHE A 297 -13.55 -1.69 -1.38
C PHE A 297 -13.44 -0.16 -1.29
N SER A 298 -14.04 0.44 -0.27
CA SER A 298 -13.98 1.89 -0.02
C SER A 298 -12.55 2.36 0.18
N ARG A 299 -11.76 1.63 0.97
CA ARG A 299 -10.33 1.91 1.16
C ARG A 299 -9.50 1.73 -0.11
N TYR A 300 -9.82 0.72 -0.91
CA TYR A 300 -9.17 0.48 -2.20
C TYR A 300 -9.37 1.63 -3.19
N LEU A 301 -10.59 2.14 -3.29
CA LEU A 301 -10.91 3.25 -4.19
C LEU A 301 -10.10 4.51 -3.88
N VAL A 302 -9.68 4.70 -2.63
CA VAL A 302 -8.91 5.87 -2.18
C VAL A 302 -7.41 5.60 -1.97
N SER A 303 -6.90 4.43 -2.40
CA SER A 303 -5.51 4.00 -2.15
C SER A 303 -5.12 3.99 -0.68
N ARG A 304 -5.96 3.37 0.16
CA ARG A 304 -5.75 3.26 1.61
C ARG A 304 -6.03 1.86 2.14
N THR A 305 -5.87 0.82 1.32
CA THR A 305 -5.95 -0.56 1.80
C THR A 305 -4.90 -0.82 2.87
N ARG A 306 -5.31 -1.49 3.94
CA ARG A 306 -4.53 -1.67 5.16
C ARG A 306 -3.87 -3.04 5.19
N GLY A 307 -2.55 -3.05 5.20
CA GLY A 307 -1.73 -4.24 5.39
C GLY A 307 -1.29 -4.42 6.85
N LEU A 308 -1.18 -5.67 7.29
CA LEU A 308 -0.54 -6.05 8.54
C LEU A 308 0.53 -7.12 8.31
N ALA A 309 1.78 -6.83 8.62
CA ALA A 309 2.88 -7.78 8.55
C ALA A 309 3.34 -8.18 9.95
N LEU A 310 3.23 -9.48 10.27
CA LEU A 310 3.56 -10.03 11.59
C LEU A 310 4.91 -10.75 11.56
N GLY A 311 5.88 -10.19 12.28
CA GLY A 311 7.24 -10.70 12.29
C GLY A 311 7.41 -12.06 12.98
N GLY A 312 8.44 -12.80 12.56
CA GLY A 312 8.88 -14.04 13.20
C GLY A 312 9.63 -13.79 14.51
N GLY A 313 9.71 -14.83 15.36
CA GLY A 313 10.40 -14.77 16.66
C GLY A 313 10.18 -15.95 17.61
N GLY A 314 9.71 -17.10 17.12
CA GLY A 314 9.37 -18.24 17.97
C GLY A 314 8.27 -17.89 18.97
N ALA A 315 8.47 -18.19 20.26
CA ALA A 315 7.52 -17.88 21.32
C ALA A 315 7.18 -16.39 21.42
N ARG A 316 8.12 -15.49 21.07
CA ARG A 316 7.90 -14.03 21.11
C ARG A 316 6.77 -13.58 20.17
N ALA A 317 6.56 -14.29 19.06
CA ALA A 317 5.48 -13.97 18.13
C ALA A 317 4.08 -14.06 18.78
N LEU A 318 3.93 -14.75 19.92
CA LEU A 318 2.70 -14.75 20.71
C LEU A 318 2.24 -13.34 21.09
N ALA A 319 3.15 -12.37 21.21
CA ALA A 319 2.81 -10.97 21.48
C ALA A 319 1.90 -10.36 20.40
N HIS A 320 1.95 -10.87 19.16
CA HIS A 320 1.04 -10.45 18.09
C HIS A 320 -0.43 -10.69 18.41
N VAL A 321 -0.75 -11.68 19.27
CA VAL A 321 -2.13 -11.85 19.73
C VAL A 321 -2.58 -10.67 20.60
N GLY A 322 -1.67 -10.10 21.39
CA GLY A 322 -1.89 -8.87 22.15
C GLY A 322 -2.12 -7.66 21.23
N LEU A 323 -1.30 -7.52 20.18
CA LEU A 323 -1.52 -6.52 19.13
C LEU A 323 -2.91 -6.68 18.48
N LEU A 324 -3.28 -7.90 18.07
CA LEU A 324 -4.58 -8.16 17.47
C LEU A 324 -5.74 -7.83 18.42
N LYS A 325 -5.60 -8.05 19.73
CA LYS A 325 -6.59 -7.63 20.74
C LYS A 325 -6.79 -6.11 20.76
N VAL A 326 -5.70 -5.35 20.72
CA VAL A 326 -5.77 -3.89 20.66
C VAL A 326 -6.46 -3.43 19.37
N LEU A 327 -6.09 -4.01 18.23
CA LEU A 327 -6.75 -3.71 16.94
C LEU A 327 -8.24 -4.06 16.96
N GLU A 328 -8.62 -5.22 17.53
CA GLU A 328 -10.01 -5.66 17.64
C GLU A 328 -10.82 -4.72 18.55
N LYS A 329 -10.29 -4.38 19.73
CA LYS A 329 -10.90 -3.47 20.70
C LYS A 329 -11.13 -2.06 20.13
N GLU A 330 -10.19 -1.58 19.32
CA GLU A 330 -10.27 -0.26 18.68
C GLU A 330 -10.99 -0.30 17.32
N ASN A 331 -11.53 -1.47 16.94
CA ASN A 331 -12.21 -1.72 15.67
C ASN A 331 -11.37 -1.34 14.43
N ILE A 332 -10.06 -1.57 14.51
CA ILE A 332 -9.13 -1.37 13.40
C ILE A 332 -9.11 -2.64 12.57
N LYS A 333 -9.73 -2.57 11.38
CA LYS A 333 -9.73 -3.67 10.41
C LYS A 333 -8.56 -3.54 9.44
N VAL A 334 -8.05 -4.69 9.01
CA VAL A 334 -7.00 -4.81 7.98
C VAL A 334 -7.54 -5.59 6.78
N ASP A 335 -6.99 -5.29 5.61
CA ASP A 335 -7.46 -5.76 4.31
C ASP A 335 -6.60 -6.88 3.73
N VAL A 336 -5.36 -7.00 4.19
CA VAL A 336 -4.42 -8.05 3.79
C VAL A 336 -3.40 -8.28 4.91
N VAL A 337 -3.01 -9.52 5.14
CA VAL A 337 -2.06 -9.86 6.21
C VAL A 337 -0.95 -10.77 5.72
N SER A 338 0.21 -10.67 6.35
CA SER A 338 1.31 -11.61 6.19
C SER A 338 1.96 -11.94 7.51
N GLY A 339 2.72 -13.03 7.52
CA GLY A 339 3.62 -13.28 8.63
C GLY A 339 4.74 -14.24 8.27
N ALA A 340 5.78 -14.23 9.11
CA ALA A 340 6.93 -15.12 9.00
C ALA A 340 7.01 -16.06 10.21
N SER A 341 7.47 -17.29 10.01
CA SER A 341 7.60 -18.29 11.07
C SER A 341 6.31 -18.42 11.90
N PHE A 342 6.41 -18.39 13.23
CA PHE A 342 5.24 -18.42 14.11
C PHE A 342 4.30 -17.20 13.97
N GLY A 343 4.80 -16.06 13.46
CA GLY A 343 3.96 -14.92 13.08
C GLY A 343 3.01 -15.24 11.92
N ALA A 344 3.42 -16.13 11.00
CA ALA A 344 2.57 -16.63 9.91
C ALA A 344 1.36 -17.42 10.44
N VAL A 345 1.53 -18.21 11.49
CA VAL A 345 0.42 -18.96 12.12
C VAL A 345 -0.62 -18.00 12.67
N ILE A 346 -0.19 -16.97 13.40
CA ILE A 346 -1.09 -15.98 13.99
C ILE A 346 -1.79 -15.18 12.88
N ALA A 347 -1.05 -14.77 11.85
CA ALA A 347 -1.60 -14.10 10.68
C ALA A 347 -2.65 -14.97 9.95
N ALA A 348 -2.39 -16.27 9.75
CA ALA A 348 -3.31 -17.20 9.09
C ALA A 348 -4.58 -17.45 9.93
N LEU A 349 -4.46 -17.60 11.25
CA LEU A 349 -5.62 -17.74 12.14
C LEU A 349 -6.49 -16.48 12.11
N TYR A 350 -5.86 -15.30 12.15
CA TYR A 350 -6.56 -14.03 12.02
C TYR A 350 -7.19 -13.85 10.63
N ALA A 351 -6.50 -14.24 9.57
CA ALA A 351 -6.99 -14.21 8.19
C ALA A 351 -8.21 -15.10 7.96
N ARG A 352 -8.29 -16.24 8.65
CA ARG A 352 -9.48 -17.09 8.67
C ARG A 352 -10.70 -16.40 9.29
N GLY A 353 -10.48 -15.31 10.02
CA GLY A 353 -11.49 -14.50 10.69
C GLY A 353 -11.92 -15.06 12.03
N GLU A 354 -10.99 -15.70 12.74
CA GLU A 354 -11.13 -16.02 14.15
C GLU A 354 -11.00 -14.74 15.00
N ASN A 355 -11.75 -14.65 16.09
CA ASN A 355 -11.53 -13.60 17.10
C ASN A 355 -10.31 -13.91 17.98
N THR A 356 -9.79 -12.91 18.67
CA THR A 356 -8.56 -13.08 19.46
C THR A 356 -8.69 -14.11 20.58
N ASP A 357 -9.89 -14.31 21.14
CA ASP A 357 -10.14 -15.33 22.16
C ASP A 357 -10.02 -16.75 21.61
N THR A 358 -10.46 -16.97 20.38
CA THR A 358 -10.33 -18.26 19.71
C THR A 358 -8.89 -18.54 19.32
N ILE A 359 -8.19 -17.52 18.80
CA ILE A 359 -6.74 -17.59 18.52
C ILE A 359 -5.99 -17.97 19.82
N TYR A 360 -6.31 -17.31 20.94
CA TYR A 360 -5.72 -17.61 22.24
C TYR A 360 -5.97 -19.07 22.67
N LYS A 361 -7.20 -19.56 22.57
CA LYS A 361 -7.55 -20.96 22.91
C LYS A 361 -6.83 -21.97 22.03
N MET A 362 -6.69 -21.68 20.72
CA MET A 362 -5.95 -22.54 19.82
C MET A 362 -4.47 -22.59 20.21
N ILE A 363 -3.84 -21.44 20.44
CA ILE A 363 -2.46 -21.36 20.93
C ILE A 363 -2.27 -22.11 22.25
N TYR A 364 -3.21 -21.98 23.18
CA TYR A 364 -3.21 -22.73 24.43
C TYR A 364 -3.22 -24.25 24.18
N LYS A 365 -4.05 -24.72 23.24
CA LYS A 365 -4.05 -26.13 22.83
C LYS A 365 -2.71 -26.54 22.20
N PHE A 366 -2.05 -25.64 21.47
CA PHE A 366 -0.74 -25.92 20.86
C PHE A 366 0.40 -26.03 21.90
N PHE A 367 0.44 -25.18 22.93
CA PHE A 367 1.62 -25.06 23.80
C PHE A 367 1.37 -25.22 25.30
N GLY A 368 0.12 -25.03 25.75
CA GLY A 368 -0.29 -25.16 27.15
C GLY A 368 -0.79 -26.55 27.55
N GLY A 369 -1.04 -27.43 26.57
CA GLY A 369 -1.47 -28.82 26.80
C GLY A 369 -0.32 -29.81 27.07
N LEU A 370 -0.68 -31.05 27.40
CA LEU A 370 0.29 -32.16 27.59
C LEU A 370 1.00 -32.58 26.29
N ASP A 371 0.36 -32.37 25.13
CA ASP A 371 0.92 -32.73 23.82
C ASP A 371 1.66 -31.55 23.19
N LYS A 372 2.97 -31.48 23.40
CA LYS A 372 3.84 -30.44 22.84
C LYS A 372 4.22 -30.74 21.39
N PRO A 373 4.45 -29.71 20.55
CA PRO A 373 4.79 -29.89 19.13
C PRO A 373 6.21 -30.42 18.88
N PHE A 374 7.01 -30.56 19.93
CA PHE A 374 8.41 -30.96 19.87
C PHE A 374 8.54 -32.48 19.99
N ASP A 375 8.94 -33.15 18.91
CA ASP A 375 9.16 -34.59 18.83
C ASP A 375 10.65 -34.93 18.54
N PRO A 376 11.49 -35.10 19.59
CA PRO A 376 12.93 -35.28 19.44
C PRO A 376 13.33 -36.45 18.52
N THR A 377 14.45 -36.28 17.82
CA THR A 377 15.02 -37.30 16.93
C THR A 377 16.54 -37.30 16.95
N VAL A 378 17.15 -38.29 16.30
CA VAL A 378 18.60 -38.33 16.07
C VAL A 378 18.95 -37.15 15.13
N PRO A 379 19.83 -36.21 15.54
CA PRO A 379 20.03 -34.93 14.86
C PRO A 379 20.95 -35.05 13.63
N LEU A 380 20.57 -35.89 12.67
CA LEU A 380 21.27 -36.00 11.38
C LEU A 380 20.88 -34.86 10.43
N VAL A 381 19.60 -34.46 10.45
CA VAL A 381 19.04 -33.37 9.62
C VAL A 381 18.43 -32.28 10.51
N SER A 382 17.71 -32.67 11.57
CA SER A 382 17.04 -31.76 12.49
C SER A 382 16.92 -32.36 13.90
N PHE A 383 16.76 -31.53 14.92
CA PHE A 383 16.57 -31.98 16.31
C PHE A 383 15.14 -32.52 16.58
N PHE A 384 14.15 -32.11 15.80
CA PHE A 384 12.76 -32.59 15.88
C PHE A 384 12.30 -33.22 14.55
N LYS A 385 11.38 -34.19 14.60
CA LYS A 385 10.83 -34.85 13.39
C LYS A 385 9.81 -33.98 12.67
N GLY A 386 9.20 -33.01 13.34
CA GLY A 386 8.16 -32.13 12.78
C GLY A 386 6.79 -32.81 12.58
N LYS A 387 6.64 -34.11 12.90
CA LYS A 387 5.40 -34.85 12.69
C LYS A 387 4.28 -34.32 13.58
N LYS A 388 4.60 -34.00 14.84
CA LYS A 388 3.64 -33.40 15.76
C LYS A 388 3.23 -31.99 15.32
N MET A 389 4.18 -31.13 14.99
CA MET A 389 3.89 -29.79 14.47
C MET A 389 2.96 -29.84 13.25
N ASN A 390 3.29 -30.66 12.23
CA ASN A 390 2.49 -30.78 11.03
C ASN A 390 1.08 -31.33 11.32
N ARG A 391 0.95 -32.28 12.25
CA ARG A 391 -0.36 -32.77 12.69
C ARG A 391 -1.17 -31.65 13.33
N MET A 392 -0.57 -30.87 14.22
CA MET A 392 -1.27 -29.80 14.92
C MET A 392 -1.68 -28.68 13.96
N LEU A 393 -0.85 -28.34 12.97
CA LEU A 393 -1.23 -27.41 11.89
C LEU A 393 -2.40 -27.97 11.06
N LYS A 394 -2.37 -29.27 10.71
CA LYS A 394 -3.50 -29.94 10.03
C LYS A 394 -4.77 -29.94 10.89
N ASP A 395 -4.67 -30.22 12.18
CA ASP A 395 -5.81 -30.21 13.09
C ASP A 395 -6.39 -28.79 13.26
N ALA A 396 -5.52 -27.78 13.23
CA ALA A 396 -5.91 -26.39 13.38
C ALA A 396 -6.59 -25.84 12.12
N PHE A 397 -6.07 -26.14 10.93
CA PHE A 397 -6.52 -25.53 9.66
C PHE A 397 -7.35 -26.46 8.77
N GLY A 398 -7.33 -27.77 9.02
CA GLY A 398 -8.09 -28.76 8.25
C GLY A 398 -7.80 -28.70 6.75
N SER A 399 -8.85 -28.65 5.95
CA SER A 399 -8.80 -28.50 4.49
C SER A 399 -8.83 -27.05 4.02
N ALA A 400 -8.60 -26.07 4.90
CA ALA A 400 -8.61 -24.65 4.52
C ALA A 400 -7.50 -24.36 3.50
N LEU A 401 -7.87 -23.66 2.43
CA LEU A 401 -6.95 -23.14 1.43
C LEU A 401 -6.68 -21.66 1.69
N ILE A 402 -5.48 -21.17 1.32
CA ILE A 402 -5.09 -19.77 1.53
C ILE A 402 -6.02 -18.81 0.79
N GLU A 403 -6.40 -19.17 -0.44
CA GLU A 403 -7.30 -18.39 -1.29
C GLU A 403 -8.73 -18.27 -0.75
N ASP A 404 -9.13 -19.16 0.17
CA ASP A 404 -10.48 -19.19 0.77
C ASP A 404 -10.55 -18.42 2.10
N LEU A 405 -9.44 -17.85 2.58
CA LEU A 405 -9.40 -17.11 3.84
C LEU A 405 -10.18 -15.78 3.73
N LYS A 406 -10.82 -15.37 4.84
CA LYS A 406 -11.67 -14.17 4.90
C LYS A 406 -10.90 -12.85 4.73
N ILE A 407 -9.59 -12.89 4.93
CA ILE A 407 -8.65 -11.81 4.66
C ILE A 407 -7.52 -12.41 3.83
N PRO A 408 -7.17 -11.82 2.68
CA PRO A 408 -6.00 -12.23 1.90
C PRO A 408 -4.76 -12.42 2.79
N PHE A 409 -4.16 -13.59 2.70
CA PHE A 409 -2.99 -13.99 3.49
C PHE A 409 -1.84 -14.35 2.55
N VAL A 410 -0.62 -14.05 2.97
CA VAL A 410 0.60 -14.49 2.31
C VAL A 410 1.69 -14.78 3.33
N THR A 411 2.47 -15.81 3.09
CA THR A 411 3.69 -16.11 3.83
C THR A 411 4.77 -16.55 2.86
N SER A 412 5.98 -16.81 3.36
CA SER A 412 7.09 -17.25 2.55
C SER A 412 7.98 -18.24 3.28
N ALA A 413 8.77 -18.95 2.48
CA ALA A 413 9.87 -19.80 2.87
C ALA A 413 11.11 -19.40 2.06
N VAL A 414 12.25 -20.01 2.35
CA VAL A 414 13.46 -19.90 1.53
C VAL A 414 13.69 -21.24 0.85
N ASP A 415 13.88 -21.24 -0.46
CA ASP A 415 14.34 -22.44 -1.17
C ASP A 415 15.86 -22.57 -1.01
N LEU A 416 16.31 -23.65 -0.37
CA LEU A 416 17.72 -23.91 -0.12
C LEU A 416 18.52 -24.20 -1.40
N HIS A 417 17.86 -24.54 -2.51
CA HIS A 417 18.55 -24.74 -3.78
C HIS A 417 18.94 -23.42 -4.45
N SER A 418 18.01 -22.46 -4.51
CA SER A 418 18.23 -21.17 -5.18
C SER A 418 18.69 -20.06 -4.24
N GLY A 419 18.40 -20.17 -2.95
CA GLY A 419 18.53 -19.08 -1.97
C GLY A 419 17.46 -17.99 -2.09
N GLU A 420 16.44 -18.20 -2.94
CA GLU A 420 15.39 -17.21 -3.19
C GLU A 420 14.18 -17.39 -2.27
N GLU A 421 13.44 -16.31 -2.07
CA GLU A 421 12.19 -16.30 -1.32
C GLU A 421 11.08 -17.03 -2.11
N TYR A 422 10.57 -18.12 -1.55
CA TYR A 422 9.44 -18.87 -2.09
C TYR A 422 8.14 -18.36 -1.46
N VAL A 423 7.38 -17.60 -2.23
CA VAL A 423 6.12 -16.97 -1.78
C VAL A 423 4.96 -17.96 -1.86
N MET A 424 4.22 -18.08 -0.76
CA MET A 424 3.06 -18.97 -0.63
C MET A 424 1.80 -18.14 -0.37
N ASP A 425 0.94 -18.08 -1.39
CA ASP A 425 -0.31 -17.32 -1.36
C ASP A 425 -1.53 -18.13 -1.84
N ARG A 426 -1.35 -19.43 -2.08
CA ARG A 426 -2.39 -20.40 -2.51
C ARG A 426 -2.08 -21.80 -1.98
N GLY A 427 -3.09 -22.66 -1.95
CA GLY A 427 -2.98 -24.05 -1.52
C GLY A 427 -3.25 -24.27 -0.04
N PRO A 428 -3.02 -25.48 0.49
CA PRO A 428 -3.36 -25.82 1.87
C PRO A 428 -2.60 -24.96 2.89
N VAL A 429 -3.35 -24.29 3.78
CA VAL A 429 -2.76 -23.37 4.77
C VAL A 429 -1.75 -24.09 5.67
N TRP A 430 -2.06 -25.30 6.11
CA TRP A 430 -1.17 -26.07 7.00
C TRP A 430 0.18 -26.40 6.35
N GLU A 431 0.22 -26.59 5.03
CA GLU A 431 1.44 -26.93 4.29
C GLU A 431 2.34 -25.71 4.15
N ALA A 432 1.76 -24.57 3.80
CA ALA A 432 2.48 -23.30 3.73
C ALA A 432 3.07 -22.90 5.09
N LEU A 433 2.30 -23.06 6.16
CA LEU A 433 2.77 -22.81 7.53
C LEU A 433 3.86 -23.80 7.97
N ALA A 434 3.77 -25.07 7.57
CA ALA A 434 4.81 -26.05 7.86
C ALA A 434 6.16 -25.64 7.22
N ALA A 435 6.14 -25.21 5.95
CA ALA A 435 7.33 -24.69 5.27
C ALA A 435 7.83 -23.39 5.94
N ALA A 436 6.94 -22.43 6.19
CA ALA A 436 7.28 -21.14 6.80
C ALA A 436 7.84 -21.27 8.23
N MET A 437 7.60 -22.37 8.95
CA MET A 437 8.09 -22.63 10.31
C MET A 437 9.25 -23.63 10.39
N SER A 438 9.77 -24.10 9.25
CA SER A 438 10.81 -25.13 9.21
C SER A 438 12.19 -24.53 9.45
N LEU A 439 12.45 -24.07 10.67
CA LEU A 439 13.70 -23.42 11.02
C LEU A 439 14.88 -24.40 10.85
N PRO A 440 15.93 -24.04 10.07
CA PRO A 440 17.06 -24.93 9.81
C PRO A 440 17.68 -25.50 11.08
N GLY A 441 17.93 -26.81 11.07
CA GLY A 441 18.46 -27.57 12.21
C GLY A 441 17.42 -27.88 13.29
N MET A 442 16.36 -27.08 13.48
CA MET A 442 15.31 -27.42 14.45
C MET A 442 14.28 -28.39 13.88
N PHE A 443 13.72 -28.05 12.73
CA PHE A 443 12.72 -28.84 12.02
C PHE A 443 13.26 -29.25 10.64
N PRO A 444 12.81 -30.39 10.09
CA PRO A 444 13.29 -30.82 8.79
C PRO A 444 12.80 -29.84 7.70
N PRO A 445 13.60 -29.56 6.67
CA PRO A 445 13.13 -28.85 5.49
C PRO A 445 11.91 -29.54 4.85
N ILE A 446 11.05 -28.75 4.21
CA ILE A 446 9.85 -29.26 3.53
C ILE A 446 10.10 -29.34 2.04
N PHE A 447 9.89 -30.52 1.46
CA PHE A 447 9.84 -30.68 0.01
C PHE A 447 8.47 -30.24 -0.51
N HIS A 448 8.48 -29.34 -1.49
CA HIS A 448 7.29 -28.93 -2.22
C HIS A 448 7.62 -28.84 -3.72
N GLY A 449 7.18 -29.84 -4.48
CA GLY A 449 7.68 -30.02 -5.86
C GLY A 449 9.19 -30.25 -5.87
N ASP A 450 9.91 -29.44 -6.64
CA ASP A 450 11.38 -29.48 -6.76
C ASP A 450 12.10 -28.58 -5.75
N HIS A 451 11.36 -27.91 -4.85
CA HIS A 451 11.90 -26.97 -3.88
C HIS A 451 12.19 -27.62 -2.53
N LEU A 452 13.29 -27.20 -1.89
CA LEU A 452 13.65 -27.61 -0.54
C LEU A 452 13.53 -26.42 0.41
N LEU A 453 12.38 -26.32 1.09
CA LEU A 453 11.96 -25.11 1.77
C LEU A 453 12.33 -25.11 3.27
N VAL A 454 12.80 -23.96 3.74
CA VAL A 454 13.03 -23.65 5.17
C VAL A 454 12.35 -22.34 5.57
N ASP A 455 12.31 -22.06 6.88
CA ASP A 455 11.66 -20.87 7.47
C ASP A 455 12.05 -19.55 6.75
N GLY A 456 11.05 -18.81 6.27
CA GLY A 456 11.25 -17.55 5.55
C GLY A 456 11.86 -16.43 6.41
N GLY A 457 11.76 -16.53 7.74
CA GLY A 457 12.32 -15.56 8.68
C GLY A 457 13.84 -15.47 8.67
N VAL A 458 14.54 -16.39 8.00
CA VAL A 458 15.99 -16.31 7.76
C VAL A 458 16.35 -15.06 6.95
N ILE A 459 15.56 -14.72 5.93
CA ILE A 459 15.85 -13.59 5.03
C ILE A 459 14.76 -12.49 5.08
N ASN A 460 13.52 -12.86 5.45
CA ASN A 460 12.39 -11.94 5.49
C ASN A 460 11.58 -12.11 6.77
N ASN A 461 12.14 -11.63 7.89
CA ASN A 461 11.53 -11.82 9.21
C ASN A 461 10.28 -10.96 9.43
N VAL A 462 10.06 -9.89 8.67
CA VAL A 462 8.85 -9.05 8.72
C VAL A 462 8.37 -8.82 7.28
N PRO A 463 7.48 -9.66 6.75
CA PRO A 463 7.23 -9.79 5.30
C PRO A 463 6.25 -8.74 4.71
N GLU A 464 6.54 -7.46 4.95
CA GLU A 464 5.74 -6.33 4.46
C GLU A 464 5.73 -6.20 2.93
N ASN A 465 6.81 -6.57 2.25
CA ASN A 465 6.93 -6.54 0.80
C ASN A 465 5.92 -7.48 0.14
N LEU A 466 5.64 -8.62 0.76
CA LEU A 466 4.72 -9.60 0.19
C LEU A 466 3.32 -9.01 0.06
N ILE A 467 2.87 -8.28 1.08
CA ILE A 467 1.55 -7.64 1.06
C ILE A 467 1.54 -6.32 0.29
N ARG A 468 2.68 -5.62 0.21
CA ARG A 468 2.86 -4.48 -0.70
C ARG A 468 2.65 -4.91 -2.15
N GLN A 469 3.28 -6.01 -2.56
CA GLN A 469 3.14 -6.56 -3.92
C GLN A 469 1.72 -7.05 -4.20
N LYS A 470 0.98 -7.47 -3.16
CA LYS A 470 -0.46 -7.79 -3.24
C LYS A 470 -1.37 -6.56 -3.25
N GLY A 471 -0.82 -5.35 -3.18
CA GLY A 471 -1.56 -4.10 -3.35
C GLY A 471 -1.94 -3.38 -2.07
N ALA A 472 -1.34 -3.70 -0.92
CA ALA A 472 -1.49 -2.90 0.30
C ALA A 472 -0.93 -1.48 0.10
N ASP A 473 -1.76 -0.46 0.32
CA ASP A 473 -1.34 0.95 0.18
C ASP A 473 -0.61 1.45 1.44
N ILE A 474 -1.04 1.00 2.62
CA ILE A 474 -0.41 1.33 3.91
C ILE A 474 -0.21 0.09 4.75
N ILE A 475 0.94 -0.06 5.39
CA ILE A 475 1.30 -1.27 6.11
C ILE A 475 1.77 -0.96 7.53
N LEU A 476 1.12 -1.61 8.51
CA LEU A 476 1.64 -1.77 9.86
C LEU A 476 2.55 -3.01 9.90
N SER A 477 3.83 -2.80 10.20
CA SER A 477 4.82 -3.87 10.35
C SER A 477 5.14 -4.06 11.83
N ALA A 478 4.80 -5.22 12.38
CA ALA A 478 5.00 -5.53 13.80
C ALA A 478 6.16 -6.52 13.97
N ASN A 479 7.20 -6.08 14.65
CA ASN A 479 8.36 -6.90 14.98
C ASN A 479 8.35 -7.31 16.45
N VAL A 480 8.83 -8.53 16.69
CA VAL A 480 8.94 -9.18 18.02
C VAL A 480 10.35 -9.70 18.28
N SER A 481 11.23 -9.64 17.28
CA SER A 481 12.60 -10.12 17.38
C SER A 481 13.53 -8.96 17.78
N PRO A 482 14.42 -9.13 18.78
CA PRO A 482 15.30 -8.05 19.23
C PRO A 482 16.14 -7.49 18.08
N LEU A 483 16.18 -6.17 17.94
CA LEU A 483 16.96 -5.47 16.89
C LEU A 483 18.42 -5.18 17.31
N ARG A 484 18.71 -5.29 18.61
CA ARG A 484 20.05 -5.18 19.20
C ARG A 484 20.28 -6.36 20.15
N ASP A 485 21.52 -6.85 20.18
CA ASP A 485 21.91 -7.89 21.13
C ASP A 485 22.23 -7.19 22.45
N GLU A 486 21.26 -7.12 23.35
CA GLU A 486 21.47 -6.61 24.71
C GLU A 486 22.02 -7.70 25.65
N ALA A 487 21.89 -8.98 25.25
CA ALA A 487 22.53 -10.06 25.96
C ALA A 487 24.03 -10.05 25.64
N ILE A 488 24.84 -9.44 26.52
CA ILE A 488 26.27 -9.77 26.63
C ILE A 488 26.33 -11.29 26.68
N VAL A 489 26.80 -11.91 25.60
CA VAL A 489 27.12 -13.33 25.64
C VAL A 489 28.39 -13.41 26.45
N ARG A 490 28.28 -13.58 27.78
CA ARG A 490 29.39 -14.04 28.60
C ARG A 490 29.69 -15.47 28.18
N LEU A 491 30.43 -15.60 27.08
CA LEU A 491 30.88 -16.89 26.55
C LEU A 491 31.95 -17.51 27.48
N LEU A 492 32.59 -16.69 28.31
CA LEU A 492 33.65 -17.07 29.24
C LEU A 492 33.52 -16.24 30.53
N GLU A 493 33.21 -16.89 31.65
CA GLU A 493 33.65 -16.41 32.97
C GLU A 493 35.00 -17.08 33.27
N ASP A 494 35.94 -16.29 33.80
CA ASP A 494 37.34 -16.66 34.07
C ASP A 494 37.49 -18.04 34.75
N ARG A 495 38.21 -18.95 34.10
CA ARG A 495 38.55 -20.26 34.66
C ARG A 495 39.66 -20.13 35.69
N ARG A 496 39.36 -20.41 36.96
CA ARG A 496 40.35 -21.01 37.89
C ARG A 496 40.10 -22.51 37.95
N ILE A 497 41.03 -23.26 37.36
CA ILE A 497 40.99 -24.71 37.20
C ILE A 497 41.38 -25.38 38.52
N THR A 498 40.51 -26.24 39.06
CA THR A 498 40.93 -27.33 39.96
C THR A 498 40.32 -28.64 39.48
N GLY A 499 41.19 -29.57 39.10
CA GLY A 499 40.84 -30.85 38.52
C GLY A 499 40.29 -31.81 39.58
N LYS A 500 39.01 -32.17 39.44
CA LYS A 500 38.39 -33.42 39.92
C LYS A 500 36.89 -33.42 39.57
N SER A 501 36.53 -33.80 38.33
CA SER A 501 35.22 -34.38 37.98
C SER A 501 35.02 -34.55 36.47
N PHE A 502 35.48 -35.67 35.90
CA PHE A 502 35.15 -35.99 34.50
C PHE A 502 33.65 -36.30 34.28
N PHE A 503 32.98 -36.91 35.26
CA PHE A 503 31.55 -37.29 35.17
C PHE A 503 30.57 -36.19 35.61
N LYS A 504 30.99 -35.24 36.46
CA LYS A 504 30.17 -34.06 36.79
C LYS A 504 30.17 -33.05 35.63
N ASN A 505 31.27 -33.03 34.87
CA ASN A 505 31.43 -32.16 33.69
C ASN A 505 30.47 -32.52 32.56
N LEU A 506 30.07 -33.77 32.36
CA LEU A 506 29.14 -34.12 31.25
C LEU A 506 27.75 -33.48 31.42
N TRP A 507 27.30 -33.27 32.66
CA TRP A 507 26.05 -32.54 32.97
C TRP A 507 26.25 -31.02 33.04
N GLU A 508 27.47 -30.55 33.30
CA GLU A 508 27.85 -29.13 33.24
C GLU A 508 28.34 -28.68 31.85
N ASP A 509 28.59 -29.59 30.90
CA ASP A 509 28.93 -29.29 29.50
C ASP A 509 27.65 -28.98 28.68
N LEU A 510 26.47 -29.29 29.23
CA LEU A 510 25.16 -28.77 28.84
C LEU A 510 24.94 -27.29 29.26
N LYS A 511 25.94 -26.66 29.89
CA LYS A 511 25.90 -25.30 30.49
C LYS A 511 26.58 -24.23 29.62
N TYR A 512 27.08 -24.60 28.43
CA TYR A 512 27.34 -23.69 27.31
C TYR A 512 26.02 -23.42 26.55
N PRO A 513 25.88 -22.35 25.72
CA PRO A 513 24.72 -22.25 24.84
C PRO A 513 24.62 -23.54 24.04
N PRO A 514 23.54 -24.33 24.17
CA PRO A 514 23.36 -25.54 23.39
C PRO A 514 23.54 -25.21 21.91
N ILE A 515 24.10 -26.10 21.10
CA ILE A 515 24.31 -25.88 19.66
C ILE A 515 23.08 -25.30 18.97
N LEU A 516 21.89 -25.72 19.40
CA LEU A 516 20.58 -25.16 19.03
C LEU A 516 20.44 -23.65 19.24
N LYS A 517 20.89 -23.11 20.38
CA LYS A 517 20.86 -21.67 20.67
C LYS A 517 21.85 -20.89 19.79
N ILE A 518 23.02 -21.46 19.51
CA ILE A 518 24.04 -20.83 18.63
C ILE A 518 23.52 -20.79 17.20
N MET A 519 23.03 -21.92 16.69
CA MET A 519 22.44 -22.03 15.35
C MET A 519 21.23 -21.11 15.20
N GLY A 520 20.29 -21.14 16.15
CA GLY A 520 19.12 -20.27 16.13
C GLY A 520 19.50 -18.79 16.04
N ARG A 521 20.50 -18.35 16.82
CA ARG A 521 21.02 -16.97 16.74
C ARG A 521 21.63 -16.66 15.38
N ALA A 522 22.51 -17.52 14.87
CA ALA A 522 23.18 -17.31 13.59
C ALA A 522 22.16 -17.21 12.43
N ILE A 523 21.14 -18.08 12.43
CA ILE A 523 20.08 -18.09 11.42
C ILE A 523 19.23 -16.81 11.48
N THR A 524 18.88 -16.35 12.69
CA THR A 524 18.04 -15.14 12.84
C THR A 524 18.79 -13.83 12.63
N LEU A 525 20.14 -13.85 12.54
CA LEU A 525 20.96 -12.65 12.45
C LEU A 525 20.75 -11.92 11.11
N GLU A 526 20.71 -12.66 10.01
CA GLU A 526 20.57 -12.11 8.66
C GLU A 526 19.22 -11.38 8.49
N GLY A 527 18.11 -12.08 8.72
CA GLY A 527 16.76 -11.50 8.64
C GLY A 527 16.56 -10.30 9.56
N ARG A 528 17.24 -10.28 10.72
CA ARG A 528 17.27 -9.14 11.63
C ARG A 528 18.01 -7.94 11.05
N GLU A 529 19.22 -8.11 10.51
CA GLU A 529 19.97 -6.99 9.94
C GLU A 529 19.25 -6.45 8.68
N ILE A 530 18.63 -7.32 7.88
CA ILE A 530 17.75 -6.90 6.76
C ILE A 530 16.57 -6.06 7.29
N THR A 531 15.89 -6.53 8.33
CA THR A 531 14.76 -5.79 8.95
C THR A 531 15.21 -4.42 9.43
N LYS A 532 16.37 -4.34 10.08
CA LYS A 532 16.95 -3.10 10.61
C LYS A 532 17.33 -2.10 9.51
N LEU A 533 17.78 -2.57 8.35
CA LEU A 533 18.04 -1.71 7.18
C LEU A 533 16.76 -1.25 6.47
N ARG A 534 15.68 -2.02 6.58
CA ARG A 534 14.40 -1.74 5.91
C ARG A 534 13.41 -0.96 6.76
N LYS A 535 13.49 -1.01 8.09
CA LYS A 535 12.48 -0.44 9.00
C LYS A 535 12.17 1.04 8.72
N ASP A 536 13.17 1.86 8.39
CA ASP A 536 12.98 3.29 8.14
C ASP A 536 12.32 3.58 6.77
N LYS A 537 12.18 2.55 5.93
CA LYS A 537 11.47 2.60 4.63
C LYS A 537 10.05 2.03 4.71
N MET A 538 9.68 1.38 5.81
CA MET A 538 8.33 0.87 6.06
C MET A 538 7.39 2.02 6.47
N ASP A 539 6.08 1.89 6.24
CA ASP A 539 5.15 3.00 6.52
C ASP A 539 5.00 3.25 8.03
N LEU A 540 4.76 2.19 8.80
CA LEU A 540 4.90 2.19 10.25
C LEU A 540 5.51 0.86 10.68
N PHE A 541 6.65 0.95 11.36
CA PHE A 541 7.31 -0.19 11.97
C PHE A 541 7.22 -0.04 13.49
N ILE A 542 6.54 -0.98 14.15
CA ILE A 542 6.51 -1.06 15.61
C ILE A 542 7.34 -2.25 16.07
N ASN A 543 8.09 -2.04 17.15
CA ASN A 543 8.85 -3.10 17.80
C ASN A 543 8.24 -3.38 19.16
N LEU A 544 7.57 -4.54 19.31
CA LEU A 544 7.06 -4.96 20.60
C LEU A 544 8.25 -5.40 21.47
N HIS A 545 8.57 -4.60 22.48
CA HIS A 545 9.72 -4.86 23.36
C HIS A 545 9.42 -6.02 24.32
N ILE A 546 9.87 -7.21 23.92
CA ILE A 546 9.67 -8.49 24.62
C ILE A 546 10.99 -9.29 24.73
N GLU A 547 12.10 -8.57 24.82
CA GLU A 547 13.45 -9.11 24.89
C GLU A 547 13.67 -10.02 26.12
N GLU A 548 12.88 -9.84 27.19
CA GLU A 548 12.91 -10.65 28.41
C GLU A 548 12.47 -12.11 28.21
N PHE A 549 11.74 -12.39 27.13
CA PHE A 549 11.33 -13.76 26.78
C PHE A 549 12.31 -14.39 25.81
N SER A 550 12.61 -15.67 25.99
CA SER A 550 13.45 -16.41 25.03
C SER A 550 12.65 -16.89 23.81
N PHE A 551 13.36 -17.25 22.75
CA PHE A 551 12.77 -17.84 21.54
C PHE A 551 11.93 -19.10 21.81
N PHE A 552 12.21 -19.81 22.90
CA PHE A 552 11.58 -21.10 23.24
C PHE A 552 10.58 -21.03 24.41
N ASP A 553 10.27 -19.84 24.92
CA ASP A 553 9.44 -19.64 26.14
C ASP A 553 7.93 -19.81 25.89
N PHE A 554 7.53 -20.82 25.10
CA PHE A 554 6.12 -21.08 24.75
C PHE A 554 5.23 -21.39 25.97
N ASN A 555 5.82 -21.80 27.10
CA ASN A 555 5.12 -22.00 28.36
C ASN A 555 4.66 -20.68 29.02
N LYS A 556 5.27 -19.54 28.66
CA LYS A 556 4.92 -18.21 29.17
C LYS A 556 3.95 -17.45 28.25
N PHE A 557 3.19 -18.16 27.41
CA PHE A 557 2.32 -17.55 26.40
C PHE A 557 1.39 -16.46 26.96
N GLY A 558 0.80 -16.66 28.15
CA GLY A 558 -0.07 -15.66 28.77
C GLY A 558 0.65 -14.35 29.12
N GLU A 559 1.88 -14.44 29.63
CA GLU A 559 2.71 -13.27 29.94
C GLU A 559 3.15 -12.54 28.67
N ILE A 560 3.55 -13.28 27.64
CA ILE A 560 3.98 -12.72 26.35
C ILE A 560 2.82 -11.99 25.65
N ILE A 561 1.62 -12.59 25.65
CA ILE A 561 0.43 -11.98 25.06
C ILE A 561 0.05 -10.69 25.79
N ARG A 562 0.09 -10.69 27.14
CA ARG A 562 -0.19 -9.50 27.95
C ARG A 562 0.81 -8.38 27.67
N LYS A 563 2.11 -8.71 27.63
CA LYS A 563 3.15 -7.73 27.31
C LYS A 563 2.98 -7.18 25.88
N GLY A 564 2.64 -8.02 24.92
CA GLY A 564 2.31 -7.60 23.55
C GLY A 564 1.10 -6.65 23.48
N GLU A 565 0.11 -6.84 24.34
CA GLU A 565 -1.04 -5.93 24.47
C GLU A 565 -0.60 -4.57 25.04
N GLU A 566 0.21 -4.56 26.10
CA GLU A 566 0.77 -3.34 26.71
C GLU A 566 1.63 -2.53 25.71
N GLU A 567 2.50 -3.20 24.96
CA GLU A 567 3.33 -2.57 23.92
C GLU A 567 2.48 -2.09 22.72
N ALA A 568 1.45 -2.82 22.33
CA ALA A 568 0.54 -2.35 21.28
C ALA A 568 -0.30 -1.14 21.73
N GLU A 569 -0.70 -1.07 23.00
CA GLU A 569 -1.39 0.10 23.57
C GLU A 569 -0.49 1.34 23.63
N SER A 570 0.83 1.18 23.80
CA SER A 570 1.78 2.31 23.80
C SER A 570 1.95 2.94 22.41
N HIS A 571 1.88 2.12 21.35
CA HIS A 571 1.95 2.55 19.94
C HIS A 571 0.60 2.91 19.32
N LEU A 572 -0.50 2.89 20.09
CA LEU A 572 -1.84 3.02 19.52
C LEU A 572 -2.08 4.36 18.82
N GLU A 573 -1.46 5.45 19.30
CA GLU A 573 -1.54 6.76 18.65
C GLU A 573 -0.93 6.72 17.24
N GLU A 574 0.29 6.17 17.11
CA GLU A 574 0.97 6.01 15.81
C GLU A 574 0.18 5.09 14.86
N ILE A 575 -0.38 3.99 15.38
CA ILE A 575 -1.24 3.07 14.61
C ILE A 575 -2.51 3.80 14.12
N TYR A 576 -3.11 4.64 14.97
CA TYR A 576 -4.28 5.43 14.60
C TYR A 576 -3.93 6.46 13.53
N ASP A 577 -2.83 7.19 13.67
CA ASP A 577 -2.38 8.18 12.71
C ASP A 577 -2.07 7.55 11.35
N LEU A 578 -1.47 6.35 11.34
CA LEU A 578 -1.23 5.59 10.12
C LEU A 578 -2.53 5.28 9.38
N PHE A 579 -3.54 4.75 10.08
CA PHE A 579 -4.76 4.22 9.44
C PHE A 579 -5.92 5.21 9.32
N TYR A 580 -5.90 6.28 10.12
CA TYR A 580 -6.93 7.33 10.21
C TYR A 580 -6.29 8.72 10.27
N PRO A 581 -5.57 9.10 9.20
CA PRO A 581 -4.78 10.32 9.20
C PRO A 581 -5.68 11.56 9.34
N GLY A 582 -5.21 12.59 10.05
CA GLY A 582 -5.97 13.82 10.31
C GLY A 582 -7.05 13.73 11.42
N LYS A 583 -7.27 12.56 12.03
CA LYS A 583 -8.13 12.43 13.22
C LYS A 583 -7.28 12.36 14.48
N LYS A 584 -7.55 13.25 15.44
CA LYS A 584 -6.91 13.15 16.76
C LYS A 584 -7.33 11.86 17.46
N PHE A 585 -6.36 11.04 17.83
CA PHE A 585 -6.58 9.94 18.74
C PHE A 585 -7.15 10.47 20.07
N SER A 586 -8.37 10.08 20.41
CA SER A 586 -8.96 10.38 21.71
C SER A 586 -8.90 9.13 22.55
N LYS A 587 -7.94 9.09 23.48
CA LYS A 587 -7.85 8.00 24.46
C LYS A 587 -9.16 7.99 25.24
N LYS A 588 -10.02 6.99 24.99
CA LYS A 588 -11.21 6.78 25.82
C LYS A 588 -10.73 6.68 27.26
N LYS A 589 -11.13 7.63 28.12
CA LYS A 589 -10.92 7.50 29.57
C LYS A 589 -11.64 6.20 29.97
N ARG A 590 -10.85 5.19 30.35
CA ARG A 590 -11.36 3.93 30.89
C ARG A 590 -12.06 4.19 32.22
#